data_AF-A0A2J4R803-F1
#
_entry.id   AF-A0A2J4R803-F1
#
_cell.length_a   1.000
_cell.length_b   1.000
_cell.length_c   1.000
_cell.angle_alpha   90.00
_cell.angle_beta   90.00
_cell.angle_gamma   90.00
#
_symmetry.space_group_name_H-M   'P 1'
#
loop_
_entity.id
_entity.type
_entity.pdbx_description
1 polymer ?
#
loop_
_entity_poly.entity_id
_entity_poly.type
_entity_poly.pdbx_seq_one_letter_code
_entity_poly.pdbx_strand_id
1 'polypeptide(L)' 'MKIMAICGSGLGSSFMVEMNIKKVLKKLDIEAEVEH' A
#
# COMPACT_ATOMS: atom_id res chain seq x y z
N MET A 1 -11.98 1.30 3.11
CA MET A 1 -11.63 -0.10 2.78
C MET A 1 -10.31 -0.47 3.44
N LYS A 2 -10.06 -1.74 3.79
CA LYS A 2 -8.75 -2.23 4.29
C LYS A 2 -8.02 -3.01 3.19
N ILE A 3 -6.77 -2.66 2.94
CA ILE A 3 -5.91 -3.24 1.91
C ILE A 3 -4.65 -3.79 2.59
N MET A 4 -4.29 -5.04 2.30
CA MET A 4 -3.09 -5.70 2.84
C MET A 4 -2.11 -5.98 1.70
N ALA A 5 -0.86 -5.54 1.86
CA ALA A 5 0.16 -5.54 0.81
C ALA A 5 1.38 -6.40 1.17
N ILE A 6 1.32 -7.69 0.85
CA ILE A 6 2.39 -8.65 1.15
C ILE A 6 3.39 -8.76 0.00
N CYS A 7 4.68 -8.78 0.32
CA CYS A 7 5.77 -9.04 -0.62
C CYS A 7 6.75 -10.08 -0.07
N GLY A 8 7.07 -11.11 -0.88
CA GLY A 8 8.03 -12.17 -0.53
C GLY A 8 9.51 -11.78 -0.59
N SER A 9 9.84 -10.55 -1.02
CA SER A 9 11.24 -10.08 -1.17
C SER A 9 11.77 -9.32 0.06
N GLY A 10 11.01 -9.28 1.17
CA GLY A 10 11.41 -8.69 2.45
C GLY A 10 10.64 -7.41 2.83
N LEU A 11 10.88 -6.92 4.06
CA LEU A 11 10.19 -5.76 4.64
C LEU A 11 10.24 -4.51 3.74
N GLY A 12 11.42 -4.20 3.18
CA GLY A 12 11.61 -3.00 2.37
C GLY A 12 10.75 -2.97 1.10
N SER A 13 10.54 -4.13 0.47
CA SER A 13 9.68 -4.24 -0.71
C SER A 13 8.20 -4.17 -0.37
N SER A 14 7.76 -4.69 0.78
CA SER A 14 6.37 -4.54 1.24
C SER A 14 6.02 -3.07 1.49
N PHE A 15 6.89 -2.33 2.21
CA PHE A 15 6.70 -0.89 2.43
C PHE A 15 6.69 -0.07 1.13
N MET A 16 7.49 -0.46 0.13
CA MET A 16 7.52 0.22 -1.16
C MET A 16 6.18 0.04 -1.91
N VAL A 17 5.59 -1.15 -1.86
CA VAL A 17 4.25 -1.41 -2.43
C VAL A 17 3.18 -0.63 -1.67
N GLU A 18 3.22 -0.63 -0.33
CA GLU A 18 2.31 0.15 0.51
C GLU A 18 2.32 1.65 0.16
N MET A 19 3.50 2.25 0.04
CA MET A 19 3.66 3.66 -0.36
C MET A 19 3.09 3.96 -1.74
N ASN A 20 3.28 3.05 -2.71
CA ASN A 20 2.75 3.23 -4.05
C ASN A 20 1.23 3.13 -4.09
N ILE A 21 0.65 2.19 -3.34
CA ILE A 21 -0.81 2.06 -3.19
C ILE A 21 -1.38 3.34 -2.56
N LYS A 22 -0.80 3.84 -1.46
CA LYS A 22 -1.22 5.11 -0.82
C LYS A 22 -1.18 6.30 -1.79
N LYS A 23 -0.14 6.39 -2.64
CA LYS A 23 -0.04 7.43 -3.67
C LYS A 23 -1.15 7.33 -4.72
N VAL A 24 -1.52 6.13 -5.15
CA VAL A 24 -2.59 5.90 -6.13
C VAL A 24 -3.96 6.19 -5.52
N LEU A 25 -4.21 5.71 -4.29
CA LEU A 25 -5.45 5.99 -3.56
C LEU A 25 -5.68 7.49 -3.38
N LYS A 26 -4.62 8.25 -3.05
CA LYS A 26 -4.68 9.72 -2.96
C LYS A 26 -5.00 10.39 -4.30
N LYS A 27 -4.58 9.82 -5.43
CA LYS A 27 -4.93 10.34 -6.77
C LYS A 27 -6.36 10.03 -7.19
N LEU A 28 -6.90 8.93 -6.68
CA LEU A 28 -8.27 8.49 -6.96
C LEU A 28 -9.29 9.06 -5.97
N ASP A 29 -8.84 9.85 -5.00
CA ASP A 29 -9.65 10.44 -3.91
C ASP A 29 -10.40 9.38 -3.09
N ILE A 30 -9.75 8.22 -2.89
CA ILE A 30 -10.31 7.09 -2.14
C ILE A 30 -9.62 7.01 -0.77
N GLU A 31 -10.40 7.10 0.30
CA GLU A 31 -9.93 6.81 1.65
C GLU A 31 -9.87 5.28 1.90
N ALA A 32 -8.65 4.76 2.00
CA ALA A 32 -8.40 3.38 2.39
C ALA A 32 -7.15 3.28 3.28
N GLU A 33 -7.22 2.39 4.26
CA GLU A 33 -6.09 2.02 5.11
C GLU A 33 -5.32 0.87 4.44
N VAL A 34 -4.00 1.05 4.31
CA VAL A 34 -3.09 0.05 3.72
C VAL A 34 -2.11 -0.39 4.79
N GLU A 35 -2.11 -1.70 5.07
CA GLU A 35 -1.15 -2.39 5.95
C GLU A 35 -0.25 -3.32 5.12
N HIS A 36 0.95 -3.61 5.61
CA HIS A 36 1.97 -4.44 4.92
C HIS A 36 1.93 -5.92 5.34
#